data_AF-A0A2E8E4T7-F1
#
_entry.id   AF-A0A2E8E4T7-F1
#
_cell.length_a   1.000
_cell.length_b   1.000
_cell.length_c   1.000
_cell.angle_alpha   90.00
_cell.angle_beta   90.00
_cell.angle_gamma   90.00
#
_symmetry.space_group_name_H-M   'P 1'
#
loop_
_entity.id
_entity.type
_entity.pdbx_description
1 polymer ?
#
loop_
_entity_poly.entity_id
_entity_poly.type
_entity_poly.pdbx_seq_one_letter_code
_entity_poly.pdbx_strand_id
1 'polypeptide(L)'
;MFPKLQALTGRHAVAPTIWGEARGERIEGLISVGCVVRNRVRHPRRWSRDWRRVCHQRWQFSCWLLQGGEANYRAVMSWARFFVNDGTLPNASV
;
A
#
# COMPACT_ATOMS: atom_id res chain seq x y z
N MET A 1 -5.89 0.56 -13.23
CA MET A 1 -5.36 -0.63 -12.54
C MET A 1 -3.85 -0.61 -12.69
N PHE A 2 -3.06 -0.59 -11.61
CA PHE A 2 -1.60 -0.47 -11.68
C PHE A 2 -0.96 -1.77 -12.22
N PRO A 3 -0.54 -1.85 -13.50
CA PRO A 3 -0.14 -3.13 -14.11
C PRO A 3 1.18 -3.63 -13.55
N LYS A 4 2.08 -2.73 -13.15
CA LYS A 4 3.41 -3.04 -12.62
C LYS A 4 3.42 -3.53 -11.16
N LEU A 5 2.28 -3.51 -10.45
CA LEU A 5 2.17 -3.91 -9.04
C LEU A 5 1.35 -5.19 -8.85
N GLN A 6 1.17 -5.99 -9.91
CA GLN A 6 0.45 -7.26 -9.82
C GLN A 6 1.24 -8.35 -9.09
N ALA A 7 2.57 -8.23 -9.02
CA ALA A 7 3.46 -9.19 -8.35
C ALA A 7 3.54 -9.01 -6.82
N LEU A 8 3.00 -7.93 -6.26
CA LEU A 8 2.99 -7.75 -4.81
C LEU A 8 2.13 -8.83 -4.14
N THR A 9 2.66 -9.46 -3.09
CA THR A 9 1.83 -10.26 -2.19
C THR A 9 0.91 -9.34 -1.37
N GLY A 10 -0.12 -9.90 -0.73
CA GLY A 10 -0.95 -9.15 0.20
C GLY A 10 -0.11 -8.44 1.28
N ARG A 11 0.92 -9.10 1.82
CA ARG A 11 1.83 -8.50 2.81
C ARG A 11 2.63 -7.32 2.24
N HIS A 12 3.14 -7.45 1.02
CA HIS A 12 3.91 -6.39 0.35
C HIS A 12 3.07 -5.16 -0.02
N ALA A 13 1.73 -5.28 -0.06
CA ALA A 13 0.84 -4.14 -0.22
C ALA A 13 0.36 -3.56 1.12
N VAL A 14 0.03 -4.41 2.09
CA VAL A 14 -0.53 -4.00 3.38
C VAL A 14 0.47 -3.24 4.23
N ALA A 15 1.72 -3.72 4.32
CA ALA A 15 2.72 -3.07 5.17
C ALA A 15 3.05 -1.63 4.70
N PRO A 16 3.32 -1.37 3.41
CA PRO A 16 3.50 0.00 2.92
C PRO A 16 2.25 0.87 3.04
N THR A 17 1.05 0.29 2.93
CA THR A 17 -0.20 1.04 3.15
C THR A 17 -0.31 1.51 4.59
N ILE A 18 -0.08 0.61 5.57
CA ILE A 18 -0.12 0.98 7.00
C ILE A 18 0.90 2.07 7.30
N TRP A 19 2.14 1.88 6.85
CA TRP A 19 3.19 2.87 7.06
C TRP A 19 2.89 4.20 6.37
N GLY A 20 2.41 4.19 5.13
CA GLY A 20 2.17 5.40 4.34
C GLY A 20 1.00 6.25 4.84
N GLU A 21 -0.03 5.63 5.39
CA GLU A 21 -1.23 6.34 5.90
C GLU A 21 -1.07 6.85 7.33
N ALA A 22 -0.23 6.18 8.14
CA ALA A 22 -0.04 6.50 9.56
C ALA A 22 1.44 6.78 9.89
N ARG A 23 2.20 7.30 8.92
CA ARG A 23 3.62 7.63 9.14
C ARG A 23 3.76 8.71 10.19
N GLY A 24 4.49 8.41 11.26
CA GLY A 24 4.71 9.36 12.37
C GLY A 24 3.64 9.31 13.45
N GLU A 25 2.60 8.49 13.29
CA GLU A 25 1.63 8.19 14.34
C GLU A 25 2.20 7.20 15.37
N ARG A 26 1.54 7.12 16.53
CA ARG A 26 1.78 6.04 17.50
C ARG A 26 1.30 4.70 16.96
N ILE A 27 1.71 3.62 17.62
CA ILE A 27 1.40 2.24 17.20
C ILE A 27 -0.10 1.98 17.00
N GLU A 28 -0.96 2.63 17.79
CA GLU A 28 -2.41 2.53 17.67
C GLU A 28 -2.93 3.04 16.32
N GLY A 29 -2.29 4.08 15.75
CA GLY A 29 -2.61 4.60 14.43
C GLY A 29 -2.30 3.58 13.34
N LEU A 30 -1.13 2.93 13.41
CA LEU A 30 -0.74 1.87 12.48
C LEU A 30 -1.70 0.66 12.58
N ILE A 31 -2.02 0.23 13.80
CA ILE A 31 -2.98 -0.87 14.04
C ILE A 31 -4.36 -0.51 13.48
N SER A 32 -4.80 0.74 13.66
CA SER A 32 -6.10 1.20 13.17
C SER A 32 -6.20 1.10 11.65
N VAL A 33 -5.17 1.52 10.91
CA VAL A 33 -5.12 1.35 9.44
C VAL A 33 -5.15 -0.13 9.05
N GLY A 34 -4.38 -0.99 9.76
CA GLY A 34 -4.42 -2.44 9.53
C GLY A 34 -5.82 -3.05 9.75
N CYS A 35 -6.52 -2.61 10.80
CA CYS A 35 -7.90 -2.99 11.07
C CYS A 35 -8.85 -2.55 9.94
N VAL A 36 -8.69 -1.33 9.40
CA VAL A 36 -9.48 -0.84 8.26
C VAL A 36 -9.30 -1.75 7.04
N VAL A 37 -8.06 -2.09 6.68
CA VAL A 37 -7.78 -2.99 5.56
C VAL A 37 -8.44 -4.35 5.78
N ARG A 38 -8.23 -4.97 6.96
CA ARG A 38 -8.83 -6.26 7.32
C ARG A 38 -10.35 -6.22 7.21
N ASN A 39 -10.98 -5.17 7.75
CA ASN A 39 -12.42 -5.04 7.75
C ASN A 39 -12.96 -4.92 6.31
N ARG A 40 -12.29 -4.17 5.43
CA ARG A 40 -12.66 -4.06 4.00
C ARG A 40 -12.56 -5.42 3.29
N VAL A 41 -11.47 -6.16 3.50
CA VAL A 41 -11.28 -7.51 2.94
C VAL A 41 -12.39 -8.48 3.38
N ARG A 42 -12.83 -8.38 4.64
CA ARG A 42 -13.92 -9.21 5.21
C ARG A 42 -15.32 -8.81 4.76
N HIS A 43 -15.50 -7.67 4.08
CA HIS A 43 -16.80 -7.17 3.61
C HIS A 43 -16.84 -6.99 2.08
N PRO A 44 -16.79 -8.08 1.29
CA PRO A 44 -16.50 -8.04 -0.14
C PRO A 44 -17.65 -7.57 -1.05
N ARG A 45 -18.52 -6.66 -0.60
CA ARG A 45 -19.56 -6.04 -1.43
C ARG A 45 -19.01 -4.86 -2.24
N ARG A 46 -18.33 -3.94 -1.56
CA ARG A 46 -17.74 -2.73 -2.15
C ARG A 46 -16.22 -2.85 -2.37
N TRP A 47 -15.60 -3.79 -1.67
CA TRP A 47 -14.16 -4.01 -1.65
C TRP A 47 -13.83 -5.44 -2.09
N SER A 48 -12.58 -5.68 -2.46
CA SER A 48 -12.14 -7.02 -2.87
C SER A 48 -11.87 -7.93 -1.67
N ARG A 49 -11.95 -9.26 -1.86
CA ARG A 49 -11.41 -10.25 -0.91
C ARG A 49 -9.88 -10.32 -0.94
N ASP A 50 -9.25 -9.73 -1.95
CA ASP A 50 -7.80 -9.69 -2.09
C ASP A 50 -7.26 -8.44 -1.37
N TRP A 51 -6.38 -8.67 -0.39
CA TRP A 51 -5.73 -7.65 0.41
C TRP A 51 -5.03 -6.57 -0.42
N ARG A 52 -4.28 -6.98 -1.46
CA ARG A 52 -3.60 -6.07 -2.37
C ARG A 52 -4.61 -5.24 -3.16
N ARG A 53 -5.68 -5.88 -3.66
CA ARG A 53 -6.73 -5.15 -4.39
C ARG A 53 -7.42 -4.11 -3.51
N VAL A 54 -7.61 -4.37 -2.21
CA VAL A 54 -8.15 -3.40 -1.26
C VAL A 54 -7.21 -2.20 -1.08
N CYS A 55 -5.90 -2.45 -0.91
CA CYS A 55 -4.89 -1.40 -0.75
C CYS A 55 -4.76 -0.49 -2.00
N HIS A 56 -4.86 -1.06 -3.20
CA HIS A 56 -4.73 -0.30 -4.46
C HIS A 56 -6.07 0.13 -5.09
N GLN A 57 -7.18 -0.09 -4.39
CA GLN A 57 -8.47 0.39 -4.87
C GLN A 57 -8.46 1.92 -4.89
N ARG A 58 -8.94 2.52 -5.99
CA ARG A 58 -8.86 3.97 -6.22
C ARG A 58 -9.43 4.74 -5.02
N TRP A 59 -8.69 5.75 -4.59
CA TRP A 59 -9.05 6.68 -3.52
C TRP A 59 -9.28 6.05 -2.13
N GLN A 60 -8.93 4.77 -1.94
CA GLN A 60 -9.10 4.13 -0.63
C GLN A 60 -7.99 4.49 0.37
N PHE A 61 -6.80 4.77 -0.15
CA PHE A 61 -5.58 5.09 0.59
C PHE A 61 -4.80 6.10 -0.23
N SER A 62 -4.55 7.27 0.35
CA SER A 62 -3.96 8.42 -0.33
C SER A 62 -2.46 8.22 -0.60
N CYS A 63 -1.77 7.41 0.20
CA CYS A 63 -0.34 7.13 0.03
C CYS A 63 0.02 6.46 -1.31
N TRP A 64 -0.95 5.86 -2.00
CA TRP A 64 -0.78 5.30 -3.35
C TRP A 64 -1.07 6.30 -4.47
N LEU A 65 -1.36 7.55 -4.13
CA LEU A 65 -1.73 8.61 -5.06
C LEU A 65 -0.77 9.79 -4.88
N LEU A 66 -0.28 10.33 -6.00
CA LEU A 66 0.58 11.51 -5.96
C LEU A 66 -0.11 12.71 -5.29
N GLN A 67 -1.43 12.84 -5.48
CA GLN A 67 -2.25 13.89 -4.87
C GLN A 67 -2.41 13.75 -3.34
N GLY A 68 -2.11 12.58 -2.77
CA GLY A 68 -2.17 12.32 -1.32
C GLY A 68 -0.93 12.78 -0.54
N GLY A 69 0.09 13.27 -1.24
CA GLY A 69 1.37 13.70 -0.67
C GLY A 69 2.55 13.06 -1.40
N GLU A 70 3.31 13.87 -2.12
CA GLU A 70 4.38 13.39 -3.01
C GLU A 70 5.48 12.61 -2.28
N ALA A 71 5.89 13.06 -1.10
CA ALA A 71 6.92 12.40 -0.31
C ALA A 71 6.52 10.98 0.11
N ASN A 72 5.28 10.81 0.62
CA ASN A 72 4.77 9.51 1.02
C ASN A 72 4.53 8.60 -0.19
N TYR A 73 3.99 9.15 -1.28
CA TYR A 73 3.82 8.42 -2.52
C TYR A 73 5.14 7.86 -3.06
N ARG A 74 6.17 8.70 -3.16
CA ARG A 74 7.50 8.27 -3.63
C ARG A 74 8.11 7.19 -2.72
N ALA A 75 8.00 7.34 -1.40
CA ALA A 75 8.51 6.36 -0.46
C ALA A 75 7.79 5.01 -0.59
N VAL A 76 6.45 5.00 -0.58
CA VAL A 76 5.63 3.78 -0.72
C VAL A 76 5.89 3.09 -2.05
N MET A 77 6.03 3.85 -3.14
CA MET A 77 6.37 3.30 -4.46
C MET A 77 7.79 2.74 -4.53
N SER A 78 8.75 3.29 -3.77
CA SER A 78 10.11 2.74 -3.66
C SER A 78 10.07 1.36 -2.98
N TRP A 79 9.40 1.26 -1.83
CA TRP A 79 9.20 -0.02 -1.13
C TRP A 79 8.49 -1.05 -2.01
N ALA A 80 7.42 -0.66 -2.68
CA ALA A 80 6.69 -1.55 -3.57
C ALA A 80 7.58 -2.11 -4.69
N ARG A 81 8.44 -1.29 -5.29
CA ARG A 81 9.38 -1.75 -6.32
C ARG A 81 10.44 -2.70 -5.76
N PHE A 82 10.99 -2.39 -4.59
CA PHE A 82 11.93 -3.26 -3.88
C PHE A 82 11.33 -4.66 -3.64
N PHE A 83 10.07 -4.72 -3.17
CA PHE A 83 9.39 -6.00 -2.91
C PHE A 83 9.00 -6.77 -4.17
N VAL A 84 8.82 -6.11 -5.31
CA VAL A 84 8.58 -6.79 -6.61
C VAL A 84 9.86 -7.46 -7.12
N ASN A 85 11.03 -6.91 -6.77
CA ASN A 85 12.33 -7.38 -7.22
C ASN A 85 13.06 -8.24 -6.17
N ASP A 86 12.32 -8.93 -5.29
CA ASP A 86 12.87 -9.80 -4.23
C ASP A 86 13.97 -9.17 -3.38
N GLY A 87 13.84 -7.87 -3.08
CA GLY A 87 14.80 -7.14 -2.25
C GLY A 87 16.00 -6.58 -3.01
N THR A 88 15.95 -6.54 -4.34
CA THR A 88 16.88 -5.74 -5.14
C THR A 88 16.23 -4.41 -5.48
N LEU A 89 16.92 -3.30 -5.17
CA LEU A 89 16.48 -2.01 -5.69
C LEU A 89 16.63 -2.05 -7.21
N PRO A 90 15.58 -1.77 -8.00
CA PRO A 90 15.77 -1.65 -9.44
C PRO A 90 16.82 -0.57 -9.67
N ASN A 91 17.80 -0.87 -10.51
CA ASN A 91 18.90 0.03 -10.88
C ASN A 91 18.39 1.46 -10.91
N ALA A 92 18.87 2.27 -9.96
CA ALA A 92 18.46 3.66 -9.83
C ALA A 92 18.84 4.37 -11.13
N SER A 93 17.85 4.57 -11.98
CA SER A 93 17.94 5.36 -13.18
C SER A 93 16.65 6.15 -13.25
N VAL A 94 16.84 7.48 -13.12
CA VAL A 94 15.91 8.62 -13.19
C VAL A 94 14.83 8.77 -12.11
#